data_AF-A0AAE6SKC1-F1
#
_entry.id   AF-A0AAE6SKC1-F1
#
_cell.length_a   1.000
_cell.length_b   1.000
_cell.length_c   1.000
_cell.angle_alpha   90.00
_cell.angle_beta   90.00
_cell.angle_gamma   90.00
#
_symmetry.space_group_name_H-M   'P 1'
#
loop_
_entity.id
_entity.type
_entity.pdbx_description
1 polymer ?
#
loop_
_entity_poly.entity_id
_entity_poly.type
_entity_poly.pdbx_seq_one_letter_code
_entity_poly.pdbx_strand_id
1 'polypeptide(L)'
;MAITSAGAGSGIDLESVITASIAAKKAQLQQPITTKQTSTNITLSGIGQLKSSLTAFTDILDTLSKPGAFNKRAINITQNKDDPVLKMESKSGGSNGQYNITVNKLATTSRQEGIFDSSTAPLVTQDGQLTFKAGGKEFTVDVKAGDTLQNIRKRINNHGDNFGLSANIVNIADGSAKFVIDSGVSGDGKDLTISGNTGELGLLTSKMAQTQAASSAEILVDGNVLKSDTNVFDDVIQDLKLTVLRVSDTDSNGDLKSNKVDITTDKTVIQETVQKFIDGYNALQEKLSGLGKRNSVVGGVSQDDGGALAGDSVTRAISNFMTNLITNPGGTSTTYSTIFELGVKMDNKGKLSLDKDKFGEAVDKNFDQVAALLGGDEGLAATLTKGLKEYTKSGGMLAKRTDTLNSDLRSLSQKQATTNEQLVKYETALRAQYGSLDALLVKMNNSAAALTALQINSN
;
A
#
# COMPACT_ATOMS: atom_id res chain seq x y z
N MET A 1 -11.54 61.45 -30.93
CA MET A 1 -12.94 61.00 -30.71
C MET A 1 -13.00 59.54 -31.13
N ALA A 2 -13.44 58.65 -30.26
CA ALA A 2 -13.68 57.26 -30.64
C ALA A 2 -14.87 57.26 -31.62
N ILE A 3 -14.68 56.75 -32.84
CA ILE A 3 -15.76 56.59 -33.81
C ILE A 3 -16.60 55.40 -33.31
N THR A 4 -17.74 55.69 -32.69
CA THR A 4 -18.61 54.69 -32.04
C THR A 4 -19.66 54.09 -32.99
N SER A 5 -19.73 54.56 -34.24
CA SER A 5 -20.61 53.99 -35.28
C SER A 5 -20.00 54.26 -36.66
N ALA A 6 -19.41 53.25 -37.29
CA ALA A 6 -18.95 53.33 -38.68
C ALA A 6 -20.10 53.01 -39.64
N GLY A 7 -20.38 53.89 -40.62
CA GLY A 7 -21.40 53.66 -41.65
C GLY A 7 -22.70 54.45 -41.47
N ALA A 8 -22.86 55.17 -40.36
CA ALA A 8 -24.01 56.03 -40.11
C ALA A 8 -24.11 57.22 -41.09
N GLY A 9 -22.99 57.64 -41.69
CA GLY A 9 -22.97 58.75 -42.64
C GLY A 9 -23.25 58.34 -44.10
N SER A 10 -22.70 57.21 -44.56
CA SER A 10 -22.79 56.74 -45.94
C SER A 10 -23.94 55.78 -46.23
N GLY A 11 -24.56 55.18 -45.20
CA GLY A 11 -25.60 54.15 -45.33
C GLY A 11 -25.06 52.76 -45.69
N ILE A 12 -23.74 52.55 -45.62
CA ILE A 12 -23.07 51.26 -45.85
C ILE A 12 -22.85 50.57 -44.50
N ASP A 13 -23.13 49.27 -44.42
CA ASP A 13 -22.88 48.45 -43.21
C ASP A 13 -21.38 48.13 -43.04
N LEU A 14 -20.61 49.12 -42.60
CA LEU A 14 -19.17 48.99 -42.36
C LEU A 14 -18.87 48.23 -41.06
N GLU A 15 -19.79 48.21 -40.09
CA GLU A 15 -19.62 47.46 -38.85
C GLU A 15 -19.61 45.94 -39.07
N SER A 16 -20.44 45.41 -39.98
CA SER A 16 -20.38 43.98 -40.31
C SER A 16 -19.07 43.61 -41.00
N VAL A 17 -18.52 44.47 -41.84
CA VAL A 17 -17.22 44.27 -42.50
C VAL A 17 -16.08 44.28 -41.49
N ILE A 18 -16.07 45.23 -40.55
CA ILE A 18 -15.09 45.29 -39.45
C ILE A 18 -15.18 44.02 -38.61
N THR A 19 -16.39 43.63 -38.21
CA THR A 19 -16.64 42.44 -37.38
C THR A 19 -16.18 41.16 -38.08
N ALA A 20 -16.53 40.97 -39.36
CA ALA A 20 -16.11 39.83 -40.16
C ALA A 20 -14.58 39.78 -40.33
N SER A 21 -13.94 40.93 -40.55
CA SER A 21 -12.48 41.03 -40.68
C SER A 21 -11.75 40.68 -39.38
N ILE A 22 -12.26 41.15 -38.24
CA ILE A 22 -11.71 40.80 -36.92
C ILE A 22 -11.94 39.33 -36.64
N ALA A 23 -13.12 38.78 -36.92
CA ALA A 23 -13.43 37.37 -36.72
C ALA A 23 -12.52 36.46 -37.56
N ALA A 24 -12.29 36.80 -38.84
CA ALA A 24 -11.35 36.09 -39.71
C ALA A 24 -9.92 36.16 -39.18
N LYS A 25 -9.47 37.35 -38.75
CA LYS A 25 -8.12 37.52 -38.18
C LYS A 25 -7.95 36.78 -36.86
N LYS A 26 -8.98 36.79 -36.01
CA LYS A 26 -9.04 36.06 -34.75
C LYS A 26 -8.95 34.56 -35.00
N ALA A 27 -9.74 34.03 -35.94
CA ALA A 27 -9.67 32.63 -36.33
C ALA A 27 -8.27 32.25 -36.83
N GLN A 28 -7.66 33.07 -37.69
CA GLN A 28 -6.32 32.84 -38.21
C GLN A 28 -5.25 32.77 -37.10
N LEU A 29 -5.30 33.65 -36.10
CA LEU A 29 -4.25 33.76 -35.09
C LEU A 29 -4.49 32.89 -33.85
N GLN A 30 -5.75 32.79 -33.39
CA GLN A 30 -6.07 32.09 -32.14
C GLN A 30 -6.32 30.60 -32.32
N GLN A 31 -6.90 30.14 -33.44
CA GLN A 31 -7.17 28.71 -33.64
C GLN A 31 -5.95 27.81 -33.40
N PRO A 32 -4.76 28.08 -34.00
CA PRO A 32 -3.60 27.22 -33.75
C PRO A 32 -3.13 27.23 -32.29
N ILE A 33 -3.31 28.35 -31.58
CA ILE A 33 -2.97 28.46 -30.15
C ILE A 33 -3.94 27.60 -29.33
N THR A 34 -5.24 27.75 -29.54
CA THR A 34 -6.28 26.99 -28.85
C THR A 34 -6.14 25.50 -29.13
N THR A 35 -5.94 25.08 -30.38
CA THR A 35 -5.70 23.68 -30.74
C THR A 35 -4.48 23.12 -29.99
N LYS A 36 -3.38 23.87 -29.92
CA LYS A 36 -2.18 23.42 -29.20
C LYS A 36 -2.37 23.40 -27.68
N GLN A 37 -3.09 24.36 -27.10
CA GLN A 37 -3.45 24.34 -25.69
C GLN A 37 -4.31 23.11 -25.36
N THR A 38 -5.36 22.85 -26.15
CA THR A 38 -6.23 21.68 -25.98
C THR A 38 -5.44 20.38 -26.09
N SER A 39 -4.60 20.24 -27.12
CA SER A 39 -3.75 19.06 -27.29
C SER A 39 -2.78 18.87 -26.11
N THR A 40 -2.16 19.96 -25.63
CA THR A 40 -1.23 19.91 -24.49
C THR A 40 -1.94 19.50 -23.19
N ASN A 41 -3.16 20.01 -22.95
CA ASN A 41 -3.99 19.63 -21.81
C ASN A 41 -4.45 18.15 -21.88
N ILE A 42 -4.79 17.68 -23.07
CA ILE A 42 -5.12 16.26 -23.31
C ILE A 42 -3.90 15.40 -22.99
N THR A 43 -2.71 15.74 -23.49
CA THR A 43 -1.46 15.02 -23.19
C THR A 43 -1.13 15.05 -21.71
N LEU A 44 -1.30 16.19 -21.03
CA LEU A 44 -1.09 16.30 -19.59
C LEU A 44 -2.02 15.37 -18.80
N SER A 45 -3.30 15.33 -19.18
CA SER A 45 -4.29 14.42 -18.60
C SER A 45 -3.92 12.95 -18.87
N GLY A 46 -3.46 12.64 -20.08
CA GLY A 46 -2.98 11.31 -20.46
C GLY A 46 -1.77 10.87 -19.63
N ILE A 47 -0.80 11.76 -19.36
CA ILE A 47 0.34 11.47 -18.49
C ILE A 47 -0.11 11.22 -17.06
N GLY A 48 -1.07 11.98 -16.55
CA GLY A 48 -1.68 11.74 -15.24
C GLY A 48 -2.27 10.33 -15.14
N GLN A 49 -3.06 9.93 -16.15
CA GLN A 49 -3.63 8.59 -16.22
C GLN A 49 -2.56 7.48 -16.32
N LEU A 50 -1.52 7.69 -17.13
CA LEU A 50 -0.41 6.76 -17.26
C LEU A 50 0.36 6.61 -15.93
N LYS A 51 0.65 7.72 -15.25
CA LYS A 51 1.32 7.73 -13.95
C LYS A 51 0.52 6.96 -12.91
N SER A 52 -0.81 7.15 -12.87
CA SER A 52 -1.68 6.40 -11.95
C SER A 52 -1.65 4.90 -12.24
N SER A 53 -1.77 4.48 -13.50
CA SER A 53 -1.69 3.05 -13.86
C SER A 53 -0.33 2.43 -13.60
N LEU A 54 0.77 3.17 -13.82
CA LEU A 54 2.10 2.72 -13.47
C LEU A 54 2.26 2.53 -11.96
N THR A 55 1.77 3.49 -11.17
CA THR A 55 1.82 3.42 -9.70
C THR A 55 1.05 2.20 -9.20
N ALA A 56 -0.17 2.00 -9.69
CA ALA A 56 -0.98 0.83 -9.34
C ALA A 56 -0.28 -0.50 -9.66
N PHE A 57 0.40 -0.60 -10.81
CA PHE A 57 1.17 -1.79 -11.12
C PHE A 57 2.43 -1.93 -10.26
N THR A 58 3.17 -0.85 -10.02
CA THR A 58 4.35 -0.90 -9.13
C THR A 58 3.99 -1.28 -7.70
N ASP A 59 2.82 -0.90 -7.20
CA ASP A 59 2.35 -1.28 -5.85
C ASP A 59 2.06 -2.79 -5.76
N ILE A 60 1.50 -3.37 -6.82
CA ILE A 60 1.36 -4.83 -6.96
C ILE A 60 2.76 -5.45 -6.94
N LEU A 61 3.68 -4.98 -7.79
CA LEU A 61 5.03 -5.54 -7.90
C LEU A 61 5.87 -5.38 -6.61
N ASP A 62 5.69 -4.30 -5.84
CA ASP A 62 6.30 -4.12 -4.52
C ASP A 62 5.84 -5.21 -3.54
N THR A 63 4.58 -5.63 -3.61
CA THR A 63 4.07 -6.72 -2.79
C THR A 63 4.66 -8.06 -3.22
N LEU A 64 4.81 -8.26 -4.54
CA LEU A 64 5.35 -9.48 -5.14
C LEU A 64 6.86 -9.63 -4.99
N SER A 65 7.60 -8.54 -4.92
CA SER A 65 9.06 -8.55 -4.77
C SER A 65 9.53 -8.81 -3.34
N LYS A 66 8.63 -8.76 -2.35
CA LYS A 66 8.99 -9.04 -0.95
C LYS A 66 9.55 -10.47 -0.78
N PRO A 67 10.57 -10.65 0.07
CA PRO A 67 11.05 -11.98 0.43
C PRO A 67 9.90 -12.88 0.91
N GLY A 68 9.82 -14.10 0.37
CA GLY A 68 8.79 -15.08 0.74
C GLY A 68 7.42 -14.87 0.10
N ALA A 69 7.22 -13.87 -0.77
CA ALA A 69 5.96 -13.70 -1.52
C ALA A 69 5.63 -14.92 -2.39
N PHE A 70 6.66 -15.50 -3.02
CA PHE A 70 6.57 -16.73 -3.82
C PHE A 70 7.04 -17.98 -3.06
N ASN A 71 7.43 -17.86 -1.78
CA ASN A 71 7.88 -18.98 -0.94
C ASN A 71 6.88 -19.28 0.20
N LYS A 72 5.58 -19.29 -0.11
CA LYS A 72 4.54 -19.57 0.89
C LYS A 72 4.33 -21.07 1.06
N ARG A 73 4.28 -21.50 2.32
CA ARG A 73 3.98 -22.88 2.70
C ARG A 73 2.54 -23.01 3.18
N ALA A 74 1.87 -24.06 2.74
CA ALA A 74 0.60 -24.51 3.29
C ALA A 74 0.90 -25.43 4.46
N ILE A 75 0.29 -25.15 5.61
CA ILE A 75 0.43 -25.96 6.81
C ILE A 75 -0.93 -26.57 7.11
N ASN A 76 -1.03 -27.89 6.97
CA ASN A 76 -2.22 -28.63 7.31
C ASN A 76 -1.95 -29.42 8.59
N ILE A 77 -2.74 -29.14 9.64
CA ILE A 77 -2.64 -29.84 10.91
C ILE A 77 -3.88 -30.70 11.06
N THR A 78 -3.69 -31.99 11.27
CA THR A 78 -4.77 -32.94 11.57
C THR A 78 -5.19 -32.77 13.02
N GLN A 79 -6.18 -31.89 13.24
CA GLN A 79 -6.76 -31.57 14.55
C GLN A 79 -8.20 -31.03 14.39
N ASN A 80 -8.92 -30.84 15.51
CA ASN A 80 -10.21 -30.14 15.51
C ASN A 80 -10.03 -28.67 15.09
N LYS A 81 -10.87 -28.19 14.16
CA LYS A 81 -10.79 -26.81 13.65
C LYS A 81 -11.35 -25.77 14.63
N ASP A 82 -12.36 -26.13 15.42
CA ASP A 82 -13.02 -25.23 16.37
C ASP A 82 -12.33 -25.23 17.75
N ASP A 83 -11.55 -26.27 18.03
CA ASP A 83 -10.79 -26.42 19.27
C ASP A 83 -9.36 -26.96 18.99
N PRO A 84 -8.49 -26.14 18.37
CA PRO A 84 -7.15 -26.54 17.95
C PRO A 84 -6.21 -26.75 19.14
N VAL A 85 -5.41 -27.81 19.08
CA VAL A 85 -4.34 -28.12 20.05
C VAL A 85 -3.15 -27.18 19.86
N LEU A 86 -2.81 -26.89 18.60
CA LEU A 86 -1.65 -26.07 18.24
C LEU A 86 -1.91 -25.22 16.99
N LYS A 87 -1.15 -24.15 16.86
CA LYS A 87 -1.02 -23.35 15.64
C LYS A 87 0.43 -23.37 15.18
N MET A 88 0.64 -23.34 13.88
CA MET A 88 1.98 -23.30 13.32
C MET A 88 2.03 -22.31 12.16
N GLU A 89 3.12 -21.56 12.11
CA GLU A 89 3.43 -20.56 11.09
C GLU A 89 4.79 -20.90 10.48
N SER A 90 4.92 -20.75 9.16
CA SER A 90 6.20 -20.90 8.46
C SER A 90 6.84 -19.53 8.25
N LYS A 91 8.12 -19.41 8.58
CA LYS A 91 8.99 -18.29 8.23
C LYS A 91 9.50 -18.45 6.79
N SER A 92 10.05 -17.37 6.24
CA SER A 92 10.63 -17.39 4.89
C SER A 92 11.75 -18.42 4.80
N GLY A 93 11.67 -19.34 3.83
CA GLY A 93 12.69 -20.36 3.61
C GLY A 93 12.37 -21.74 4.19
N GLY A 94 11.24 -21.89 4.90
CA GLY A 94 10.83 -23.19 5.44
C GLY A 94 10.77 -24.27 4.36
N SER A 95 11.17 -25.48 4.71
CA SER A 95 11.16 -26.64 3.83
C SER A 95 9.84 -27.41 3.93
N ASN A 96 9.50 -28.17 2.88
CA ASN A 96 8.40 -29.13 2.98
C ASN A 96 8.79 -30.25 3.96
N GLY A 97 7.82 -30.73 4.71
CA GLY A 97 8.07 -31.72 5.76
C GLY A 97 6.78 -32.25 6.36
N GLN A 98 6.90 -33.37 7.06
CA GLN A 98 5.81 -33.94 7.85
C GLN A 98 6.32 -34.18 9.27
N TYR A 99 5.52 -33.79 10.25
CA TYR A 99 5.88 -33.92 11.67
C TYR A 99 4.69 -34.48 12.45
N ASN A 100 4.95 -35.37 13.39
CA ASN A 100 3.96 -35.76 14.39
C ASN A 100 4.24 -34.99 15.68
N ILE A 101 3.30 -34.12 16.07
CA ILE A 101 3.46 -33.26 17.23
C ILE A 101 2.44 -33.61 18.30
N THR A 102 2.93 -34.01 19.47
CA THR A 102 2.11 -34.23 20.67
C THR A 102 2.39 -33.11 21.66
N VAL A 103 1.34 -32.45 22.16
CA VAL A 103 1.48 -31.45 23.23
C VAL A 103 1.27 -32.14 24.57
N ASN A 104 2.34 -32.31 25.33
CA ASN A 104 2.30 -32.98 26.63
C ASN A 104 1.84 -32.03 27.73
N LYS A 105 2.35 -30.79 27.68
CA LYS A 105 2.17 -29.83 28.77
C LYS A 105 2.24 -28.40 28.26
N LEU A 106 1.43 -27.53 28.86
CA LEU A 106 1.49 -26.09 28.63
C LEU A 106 2.40 -25.42 29.65
N ALA A 107 3.02 -24.32 29.24
CA ALA A 107 3.73 -23.45 30.14
C ALA A 107 2.74 -22.83 31.14
N THR A 108 3.07 -22.92 32.42
CA THR A 108 2.29 -22.33 33.52
C THR A 108 3.13 -21.30 34.24
N THR A 109 2.48 -20.25 34.74
CA THR A 109 3.05 -19.28 35.68
C THR A 109 3.07 -19.85 37.09
N SER A 110 3.81 -19.20 37.99
CA SER A 110 3.82 -19.53 39.42
C SER A 110 2.72 -18.77 40.12
N ARG A 111 1.93 -19.45 40.96
CA ARG A 111 0.83 -18.86 41.71
C ARG A 111 1.04 -19.06 43.20
N GLN A 112 0.97 -17.96 43.95
CA GLN A 112 1.00 -17.98 45.41
C GLN A 112 -0.27 -17.40 46.01
N GLU A 113 -0.74 -17.99 47.10
CA GLU A 113 -1.94 -17.59 47.79
C GLU A 113 -1.71 -17.50 49.30
N GLY A 114 -2.30 -16.51 49.96
CA GLY A 114 -2.25 -16.38 51.42
C GLY A 114 -3.57 -15.86 51.99
N ILE A 115 -3.87 -16.21 53.25
CA ILE A 115 -5.10 -15.80 53.93
C ILE A 115 -4.74 -14.76 55.01
N PHE A 116 -5.51 -13.67 55.02
CA PHE A 116 -5.35 -12.52 55.92
C PHE A 116 -6.65 -12.22 56.64
N ASP A 117 -6.56 -11.64 57.84
CA ASP A 117 -7.73 -11.38 58.68
C ASP A 117 -8.66 -10.32 58.09
N SER A 118 -8.13 -9.39 57.28
CA SER A 118 -8.90 -8.36 56.58
C SER A 118 -8.12 -7.79 55.40
N SER A 119 -8.83 -7.31 54.36
CA SER A 119 -8.21 -6.57 53.25
C SER A 119 -8.06 -5.07 53.50
N THR A 120 -8.77 -4.53 54.50
CA THR A 120 -8.87 -3.09 54.79
C THR A 120 -8.21 -2.67 56.09
N ALA A 121 -7.88 -3.62 56.97
CA ALA A 121 -7.11 -3.31 58.17
C ALA A 121 -5.66 -2.97 57.82
N PRO A 122 -4.99 -2.07 58.58
CA PRO A 122 -3.56 -1.85 58.47
C PRO A 122 -2.78 -3.16 58.64
N LEU A 123 -1.89 -3.47 57.69
CA LEU A 123 -1.13 -4.72 57.67
C LEU A 123 0.27 -4.57 58.26
N VAL A 124 0.84 -3.36 58.21
CA VAL A 124 2.19 -3.04 58.71
C VAL A 124 2.18 -1.76 59.54
N THR A 125 3.07 -1.69 60.53
CA THR A 125 3.22 -0.53 61.43
C THR A 125 4.43 0.34 61.09
N GLN A 126 5.34 -0.16 60.24
CA GLN A 126 6.52 0.55 59.78
C GLN A 126 6.67 0.49 58.25
N ASP A 127 7.42 1.45 57.70
CA ASP A 127 7.81 1.44 56.29
C ASP A 127 8.72 0.23 55.99
N GLY A 128 8.58 -0.32 54.79
CA GLY A 128 9.37 -1.45 54.32
C GLY A 128 9.26 -1.64 52.82
N GLN A 129 9.83 -2.73 52.33
CA GLN A 129 9.87 -3.08 50.92
C GLN A 129 9.56 -4.57 50.73
N LEU A 130 8.75 -4.87 49.72
CA LEU A 130 8.51 -6.22 49.21
C LEU A 130 9.21 -6.39 47.87
N THR A 131 10.11 -7.36 47.79
CA THR A 131 10.83 -7.70 46.57
C THR A 131 10.23 -8.96 45.95
N PHE A 132 9.87 -8.87 44.68
CA PHE A 132 9.30 -9.94 43.87
C PHE A 132 10.30 -10.37 42.82
N LYS A 133 10.64 -11.67 42.79
CA LYS A 133 11.55 -12.25 41.79
C LYS A 133 10.87 -13.42 41.09
N ALA A 134 10.97 -13.49 39.76
CA ALA A 134 10.55 -14.66 38.99
C ALA A 134 11.48 -14.85 37.78
N GLY A 135 12.20 -15.97 37.74
CA GLY A 135 13.30 -16.17 36.79
C GLY A 135 14.37 -15.08 36.93
N GLY A 136 14.75 -14.45 35.82
CA GLY A 136 15.73 -13.34 35.81
C GLY A 136 15.13 -11.94 36.04
N LYS A 137 13.84 -11.84 36.39
CA LYS A 137 13.15 -10.56 36.58
C LYS A 137 12.93 -10.27 38.06
N GLU A 138 13.09 -9.01 38.43
CA GLU A 138 12.95 -8.54 39.81
C GLU A 138 12.40 -7.11 39.84
N PHE A 139 11.51 -6.82 40.78
CA PHE A 139 11.17 -5.46 41.16
C PHE A 139 10.84 -5.41 42.65
N THR A 140 10.92 -4.20 43.21
CA THR A 140 10.64 -3.96 44.63
C THR A 140 9.54 -2.92 44.77
N VAL A 141 8.62 -3.17 45.70
CA VAL A 141 7.48 -2.30 46.01
C VAL A 141 7.65 -1.75 47.41
N ASP A 142 7.64 -0.43 47.52
CA ASP A 142 7.57 0.25 48.82
C ASP A 142 6.21 0.00 49.49
N VAL A 143 6.25 -0.39 50.76
CA VAL A 143 5.09 -0.52 51.65
C VAL A 143 5.22 0.53 52.75
N LYS A 144 4.16 1.33 52.96
CA LYS A 144 4.14 2.41 53.96
C LYS A 144 3.46 1.97 55.24
N ALA A 145 3.88 2.53 56.37
CA ALA A 145 3.19 2.34 57.64
C ALA A 145 1.68 2.63 57.50
N GLY A 146 0.84 1.71 57.97
CA GLY A 146 -0.61 1.81 57.81
C GLY A 146 -1.16 1.26 56.49
N ASP A 147 -0.31 0.80 55.55
CA ASP A 147 -0.79 0.21 54.30
C ASP A 147 -1.61 -1.06 54.56
N THR A 148 -2.72 -1.16 53.84
CA THR A 148 -3.62 -2.32 53.84
C THR A 148 -3.25 -3.29 52.72
N LEU A 149 -3.82 -4.50 52.73
CA LEU A 149 -3.65 -5.44 51.63
C LEU A 149 -4.12 -4.85 50.29
N GLN A 150 -5.18 -4.03 50.32
CA GLN A 150 -5.66 -3.29 49.15
C GLN A 150 -4.64 -2.28 48.61
N ASN A 151 -3.93 -1.58 49.50
CA ASN A 151 -2.87 -0.65 49.09
C ASN A 151 -1.72 -1.42 48.45
N ILE A 152 -1.26 -2.50 49.07
CA ILE A 152 -0.18 -3.37 48.56
C ILE A 152 -0.55 -3.92 47.18
N ARG A 153 -1.77 -4.46 47.01
CA ARG A 153 -2.26 -4.91 45.70
C ARG A 153 -2.16 -3.82 44.63
N LYS A 154 -2.64 -2.62 44.94
CA LYS A 154 -2.61 -1.47 44.00
C LYS A 154 -1.18 -1.09 43.65
N ARG A 155 -0.29 -1.01 44.63
CA ARG A 155 1.12 -0.67 44.40
C ARG A 155 1.82 -1.70 43.52
N ILE A 156 1.58 -2.99 43.74
CA ILE A 156 2.11 -4.08 42.90
C ILE A 156 1.63 -3.93 41.44
N ASN A 157 0.31 -3.87 41.24
CA ASN A 157 -0.27 -3.85 39.88
C ASN A 157 0.05 -2.57 39.09
N ASN A 158 0.32 -1.46 39.79
CA ASN A 158 0.63 -0.18 39.16
C ASN A 158 2.13 0.15 39.16
N HIS A 159 3.01 -0.77 39.59
CA HIS A 159 4.44 -0.53 39.63
C HIS A 159 5.02 -0.45 38.20
N GLY A 160 5.87 0.55 37.93
CA GLY A 160 6.45 0.77 36.59
C GLY A 160 7.30 -0.40 36.10
N ASP A 161 8.01 -1.06 37.01
CA ASP A 161 8.86 -2.22 36.72
C ASP A 161 8.13 -3.58 36.85
N ASN A 162 6.81 -3.57 37.00
CA ASN A 162 6.05 -4.81 37.07
C ASN A 162 6.18 -5.59 35.75
N PHE A 163 6.77 -6.79 35.82
CA PHE A 163 7.07 -7.62 34.66
C PHE A 163 5.91 -8.48 34.13
N GLY A 164 4.67 -8.17 34.54
CA GLY A 164 3.45 -8.92 34.21
C GLY A 164 2.85 -9.69 35.40
N LEU A 165 3.40 -9.52 36.60
CA LEU A 165 2.88 -10.08 37.85
C LEU A 165 1.52 -9.44 38.17
N SER A 166 0.53 -10.25 38.51
CA SER A 166 -0.81 -9.77 38.88
C SER A 166 -1.16 -10.15 40.31
N ALA A 167 -1.62 -9.17 41.09
CA ALA A 167 -2.08 -9.36 42.45
C ALA A 167 -3.59 -9.12 42.56
N ASN A 168 -4.30 -10.01 43.24
CA ASN A 168 -5.74 -9.94 43.46
C ASN A 168 -6.12 -10.31 44.89
N ILE A 169 -7.27 -9.80 45.33
CA ILE A 169 -7.84 -10.08 46.65
C ILE A 169 -9.23 -10.65 46.46
N VAL A 170 -9.52 -11.76 47.12
CA VAL A 170 -10.86 -12.35 47.24
C VAL A 170 -11.28 -12.21 48.70
N ASN A 171 -12.28 -11.37 48.97
CA ASN A 171 -12.86 -11.27 50.32
C ASN A 171 -13.77 -12.48 50.56
N ILE A 172 -13.58 -13.16 51.68
CA ILE A 172 -14.31 -14.36 52.08
C ILE A 172 -15.47 -13.96 53.00
N ALA A 173 -16.56 -14.72 52.98
CA ALA A 173 -17.78 -14.43 53.75
C ALA A 173 -17.58 -14.38 55.27
N ASP A 174 -16.52 -15.01 55.79
CA ASP A 174 -16.14 -14.98 57.21
C ASP A 174 -15.42 -13.68 57.62
N GLY A 175 -15.22 -12.75 56.69
CA GLY A 175 -14.54 -11.47 56.91
C GLY A 175 -13.05 -11.48 56.58
N SER A 176 -12.47 -12.65 56.33
CA SER A 176 -11.06 -12.78 55.92
C SER A 176 -10.85 -12.41 54.45
N ALA A 177 -9.58 -12.25 54.05
CA ALA A 177 -9.18 -11.89 52.70
C ALA A 177 -8.11 -12.84 52.17
N LYS A 178 -8.37 -13.48 51.03
CA LYS A 178 -7.40 -14.28 50.30
C LYS A 178 -6.64 -13.41 49.31
N PHE A 179 -5.34 -13.28 49.51
CA PHE A 179 -4.44 -12.64 48.56
C PHE A 179 -3.93 -13.67 47.57
N VAL A 180 -3.99 -13.34 46.28
CA VAL A 180 -3.55 -14.21 45.19
C VAL A 180 -2.57 -13.43 44.35
N ILE A 181 -1.39 -14.00 44.11
CA ILE A 181 -0.38 -13.44 43.22
C ILE A 181 -0.05 -14.45 42.15
N ASP A 182 -0.14 -14.03 40.89
CA ASP A 182 0.36 -14.78 39.74
C ASP A 182 1.63 -14.09 39.22
N SER A 183 2.70 -14.84 38.99
CA SER A 183 4.00 -14.29 38.60
C SER A 183 3.98 -13.62 37.22
N GLY A 184 3.07 -13.98 36.31
CA GLY A 184 3.13 -13.58 34.91
C GLY A 184 4.35 -14.11 34.15
N VAL A 185 5.16 -14.98 34.78
CA VAL A 185 6.37 -15.58 34.22
C VAL A 185 6.27 -17.08 34.30
N SER A 186 6.26 -17.74 33.15
CA SER A 186 6.25 -19.19 33.00
C SER A 186 7.64 -19.74 32.72
N GLY A 187 7.82 -21.05 32.92
CA GLY A 187 9.07 -21.77 32.69
C GLY A 187 9.55 -22.53 33.93
N ASP A 188 10.23 -23.67 33.68
CA ASP A 188 10.80 -24.53 34.72
C ASP A 188 11.77 -23.73 35.61
N GLY A 189 11.60 -23.82 36.93
CA GLY A 189 12.45 -23.14 37.91
C GLY A 189 12.27 -21.62 38.01
N LYS A 190 11.25 -21.05 37.36
CA LYS A 190 10.94 -19.60 37.42
C LYS A 190 9.84 -19.26 38.42
N ASP A 191 9.79 -20.02 39.51
CA ASP A 191 8.84 -19.80 40.59
C ASP A 191 8.97 -18.39 41.19
N LEU A 192 7.82 -17.85 41.61
CA LEU A 192 7.79 -16.56 42.28
C LEU A 192 8.48 -16.68 43.63
N THR A 193 9.41 -15.77 43.92
CA THR A 193 9.96 -15.58 45.26
C THR A 193 9.55 -14.20 45.75
N ILE A 194 8.97 -14.15 46.95
CA ILE A 194 8.56 -12.91 47.60
C ILE A 194 9.38 -12.78 48.87
N SER A 195 10.03 -11.63 49.06
CA SER A 195 10.81 -11.35 50.27
C SER A 195 10.45 -9.97 50.84
N GLY A 196 10.33 -9.91 52.17
CA GLY A 196 10.12 -8.67 52.90
C GLY A 196 11.40 -8.28 53.66
N ASN A 197 11.76 -7.00 53.63
CA ASN A 197 12.96 -6.51 54.33
C ASN A 197 12.73 -6.16 55.82
N THR A 198 11.50 -6.28 56.32
CA THR A 198 11.14 -6.10 57.73
C THR A 198 10.54 -7.36 58.32
N GLY A 199 10.52 -7.48 59.66
CA GLY A 199 9.90 -8.63 60.34
C GLY A 199 8.41 -8.81 60.00
N GLU A 200 7.64 -7.73 59.95
CA GLU A 200 6.20 -7.75 59.60
C GLU A 200 5.99 -8.22 58.16
N LEU A 201 6.80 -7.74 57.20
CA LEU A 201 6.75 -8.18 55.81
C LEU A 201 7.30 -9.61 55.62
N GLY A 202 8.26 -10.03 56.44
CA GLY A 202 8.69 -11.43 56.50
C GLY A 202 7.54 -12.35 56.92
N LEU A 203 6.78 -11.97 57.95
CA LEU A 203 5.58 -12.71 58.37
C LEU A 203 4.50 -12.72 57.28
N LEU A 204 4.30 -11.60 56.57
CA LEU A 204 3.43 -11.53 55.40
C LEU A 204 3.81 -12.59 54.36
N THR A 205 5.10 -12.64 53.97
CA THR A 205 5.57 -13.61 52.98
C THR A 205 5.46 -15.06 53.46
N SER A 206 5.60 -15.31 54.77
CA SER A 206 5.44 -16.65 55.34
C SER A 206 4.00 -17.18 55.32
N LYS A 207 3.00 -16.29 55.23
CA LYS A 207 1.58 -16.64 55.04
C LYS A 207 1.22 -16.96 53.58
N MET A 208 2.12 -16.68 52.63
CA MET A 208 1.93 -17.00 51.22
C MET A 208 2.44 -18.42 50.94
N ALA A 209 1.61 -19.23 50.30
CA ALA A 209 1.95 -20.58 49.88
C ALA A 209 1.84 -20.72 48.36
N GLN A 210 2.81 -21.39 47.74
CA GLN A 210 2.75 -21.73 46.33
C GLN A 210 1.69 -22.80 46.08
N THR A 211 0.69 -22.45 45.26
CA THR A 211 -0.41 -23.35 44.87
C THR A 211 -0.27 -23.88 43.45
N GLN A 212 0.57 -23.23 42.64
CA GLN A 212 0.96 -23.69 41.31
C GLN A 212 2.42 -23.32 41.05
N ALA A 213 3.23 -24.27 40.60
CA ALA A 213 4.59 -24.01 40.17
C ALA A 213 4.61 -23.46 38.73
N ALA A 214 5.56 -22.57 38.46
CA ALA A 214 5.90 -22.22 37.09
C ALA A 214 6.51 -23.44 36.40
N SER A 215 6.12 -23.65 35.15
CA SER A 215 6.69 -24.73 34.36
C SER A 215 6.71 -24.41 32.88
N SER A 216 7.62 -25.06 32.17
CA SER A 216 7.79 -24.92 30.72
C SER A 216 6.72 -25.73 29.98
N ALA A 217 6.36 -25.26 28.79
CA ALA A 217 5.62 -26.06 27.83
C ALA A 217 6.52 -27.21 27.35
N GLU A 218 5.90 -28.35 27.07
CA GLU A 218 6.58 -29.54 26.59
C GLU A 218 5.80 -30.16 25.44
N ILE A 219 6.52 -30.43 24.35
CA ILE A 219 6.00 -31.11 23.18
C ILE A 219 6.90 -32.29 22.81
N LEU A 220 6.33 -33.26 22.12
CA LEU A 220 7.05 -34.33 21.45
C LEU A 220 6.96 -34.13 19.94
N VAL A 221 8.09 -34.03 19.25
CA VAL A 221 8.17 -33.92 17.79
C VAL A 221 8.93 -35.12 17.25
N ASP A 222 8.23 -36.01 16.54
CA ASP A 222 8.77 -37.26 15.99
C ASP A 222 9.59 -38.07 17.01
N GLY A 223 9.11 -38.09 18.26
CA GLY A 223 9.76 -38.81 19.38
C GLY A 223 10.79 -38.01 20.17
N ASN A 224 11.10 -36.77 19.78
CA ASN A 224 12.05 -35.91 20.50
C ASN A 224 11.30 -34.94 21.43
N VAL A 225 11.71 -34.87 22.69
CA VAL A 225 11.12 -33.96 23.68
C VAL A 225 11.73 -32.56 23.50
N LEU A 226 10.86 -31.58 23.29
CA LEU A 226 11.24 -30.16 23.18
C LEU A 226 10.53 -29.38 24.27
N LYS A 227 11.23 -28.41 24.87
CA LYS A 227 10.71 -27.53 25.91
C LYS A 227 10.79 -26.07 25.52
N SER A 228 9.83 -25.28 25.97
CA SER A 228 9.86 -23.83 25.88
C SER A 228 9.35 -23.21 27.17
N ASP A 229 9.97 -22.12 27.60
CA ASP A 229 9.52 -21.37 28.79
C ASP A 229 8.14 -20.74 28.59
N THR A 230 7.66 -20.65 27.34
CA THR A 230 6.35 -20.13 26.99
C THR A 230 5.57 -21.16 26.17
N ASN A 231 4.31 -20.88 25.87
CA ASN A 231 3.52 -21.68 24.93
C ASN A 231 3.91 -21.46 23.45
N VAL A 232 5.00 -20.73 23.18
CA VAL A 232 5.53 -20.48 21.85
C VAL A 232 6.89 -21.15 21.72
N PHE A 233 7.03 -21.98 20.70
CA PHE A 233 8.24 -22.64 20.28
C PHE A 233 8.68 -22.00 18.96
N ASP A 234 9.70 -21.15 19.04
CA ASP A 234 10.19 -20.39 17.89
C ASP A 234 11.53 -20.99 17.42
N ASP A 235 11.62 -21.36 16.15
CA ASP A 235 12.78 -22.01 15.51
C ASP A 235 13.28 -23.30 16.19
N VAL A 236 12.45 -23.96 17.01
CA VAL A 236 12.78 -25.32 17.53
C VAL A 236 12.70 -26.37 16.43
N ILE A 237 11.82 -26.13 15.44
CA ILE A 237 11.89 -26.70 14.11
C ILE A 237 12.30 -25.54 13.21
N GLN A 238 13.39 -25.71 12.46
CA GLN A 238 14.00 -24.65 11.65
C GLN A 238 12.94 -23.95 10.77
N ASP A 239 12.93 -22.61 10.82
CA ASP A 239 12.05 -21.73 10.05
C ASP A 239 10.55 -21.90 10.36
N LEU A 240 10.20 -22.51 11.49
CA LEU A 240 8.82 -22.66 11.95
C LEU A 240 8.62 -22.02 13.32
N LYS A 241 7.43 -21.45 13.50
CA LYS A 241 6.94 -20.97 14.79
C LYS A 241 5.70 -21.76 15.17
N LEU A 242 5.78 -22.50 16.26
CA LEU A 242 4.70 -23.31 16.81
C LEU A 242 4.15 -22.64 18.07
N THR A 243 2.84 -22.52 18.19
CA THR A 243 2.15 -22.06 19.40
C THR A 243 1.21 -23.15 19.89
N VAL A 244 1.41 -23.61 21.13
CA VAL A 244 0.52 -24.61 21.76
C VAL A 244 -0.63 -23.90 22.48
N LEU A 245 -1.83 -24.44 22.36
CA LEU A 245 -3.06 -23.84 22.88
C LEU A 245 -3.71 -24.67 23.98
N ARG A 246 -3.56 -26.00 23.91
CA ARG A 246 -3.98 -26.95 24.94
C ARG A 246 -3.22 -28.27 24.79
N VAL A 247 -3.38 -29.16 25.77
CA VAL A 247 -2.82 -30.51 25.74
C VAL A 247 -3.48 -31.32 24.61
N SER A 248 -2.73 -32.21 23.98
CA SER A 248 -3.24 -33.14 22.97
C SER A 248 -4.41 -33.97 23.47
N ASP A 249 -5.33 -34.31 22.57
CA ASP A 249 -6.43 -35.24 22.89
C ASP A 249 -5.88 -36.63 23.25
N THR A 250 -6.58 -37.37 24.10
CA THR A 250 -6.21 -38.75 24.43
C THR A 250 -6.89 -39.76 23.49
N ASP A 251 -6.26 -40.91 23.28
CA ASP A 251 -6.88 -42.06 22.63
C ASP A 251 -7.72 -42.92 23.61
N SER A 252 -8.26 -44.03 23.11
CA SER A 252 -9.07 -44.95 23.92
C SER A 252 -8.29 -45.66 25.03
N ASN A 253 -6.95 -45.66 24.95
CA ASN A 253 -6.05 -46.25 25.94
C ASN A 253 -5.56 -45.21 26.97
N GLY A 254 -5.89 -43.93 26.76
CA GLY A 254 -5.47 -42.82 27.63
C GLY A 254 -4.14 -42.17 27.21
N ASP A 255 -3.55 -42.60 26.09
CA ASP A 255 -2.31 -42.03 25.57
C ASP A 255 -2.57 -40.75 24.77
N LEU A 256 -1.66 -39.78 24.87
CA LEU A 256 -1.78 -38.53 24.10
C LEU A 256 -1.61 -38.78 22.61
N LYS A 257 -2.59 -38.36 21.82
CA LYS A 257 -2.56 -38.43 20.35
C LYS A 257 -1.64 -37.37 19.76
N SER A 258 -0.86 -37.80 18.78
CA SER A 258 -0.10 -36.88 17.94
C SER A 258 -1.01 -36.18 16.94
N ASN A 259 -0.72 -34.90 16.69
CA ASN A 259 -1.32 -34.11 15.63
C ASN A 259 -0.36 -34.13 14.45
N LYS A 260 -0.80 -34.70 13.31
CA LYS A 260 0.00 -34.75 12.09
C LYS A 260 0.04 -33.37 11.45
N VAL A 261 1.23 -32.84 11.25
CA VAL A 261 1.48 -31.56 10.57
C VAL A 261 2.11 -31.85 9.22
N ASP A 262 1.44 -31.45 8.15
CA ASP A 262 1.90 -31.53 6.77
C ASP A 262 2.24 -30.12 6.27
N ILE A 263 3.51 -29.91 5.94
CA ILE A 263 4.01 -28.66 5.37
C ILE A 263 4.31 -28.90 3.90
N THR A 264 3.56 -28.22 3.04
CA THR A 264 3.69 -28.33 1.59
C THR A 264 3.82 -26.96 0.95
N THR A 265 4.21 -26.92 -0.32
CA THR A 265 4.18 -25.70 -1.12
C THR A 265 2.73 -25.26 -1.35
N ASP A 266 2.39 -24.01 -1.05
CA ASP A 266 1.05 -23.47 -1.31
C ASP A 266 0.89 -23.05 -2.78
N LYS A 267 0.64 -24.04 -3.65
CA LYS A 267 0.49 -23.81 -5.10
C LYS A 267 -0.61 -22.83 -5.43
N THR A 268 -1.71 -22.85 -4.68
CA THR A 268 -2.87 -21.98 -4.92
C THR A 268 -2.50 -20.53 -4.69
N VAL A 269 -1.88 -20.21 -3.55
CA VAL A 269 -1.44 -18.84 -3.24
C VAL A 269 -0.43 -18.34 -4.27
N ILE A 270 0.51 -19.18 -4.71
CA ILE A 270 1.48 -18.80 -5.74
C ILE A 270 0.80 -18.53 -7.08
N GLN A 271 -0.13 -19.39 -7.49
CA GLN A 271 -0.89 -19.22 -8.73
C GLN A 271 -1.72 -17.92 -8.69
N GLU A 272 -2.37 -17.62 -7.57
CA GLU A 272 -3.08 -16.34 -7.37
C GLU A 272 -2.14 -15.14 -7.41
N THR A 273 -0.93 -15.30 -6.86
CA THR A 273 0.12 -14.28 -6.85
C THR A 273 0.60 -13.97 -8.27
N VAL A 274 0.80 -14.99 -9.11
CA VAL A 274 1.12 -14.84 -10.53
C VAL A 274 -0.08 -14.30 -11.32
N GLN A 275 -1.30 -14.69 -11.00
CA GLN A 275 -2.49 -14.13 -11.63
C GLN A 275 -2.60 -12.62 -11.36
N LYS A 276 -2.39 -12.18 -10.11
CA LYS A 276 -2.36 -10.75 -9.75
C LYS A 276 -1.29 -9.96 -10.53
N PHE A 277 -0.12 -10.57 -10.73
CA PHE A 277 0.91 -10.01 -11.59
C PHE A 277 0.40 -9.80 -13.03
N ILE A 278 -0.17 -10.85 -13.62
CA ILE A 278 -0.69 -10.85 -14.99
C ILE A 278 -1.80 -9.80 -15.15
N ASP A 279 -2.71 -9.72 -14.19
CA ASP A 279 -3.82 -8.77 -14.21
C ASP A 279 -3.32 -7.33 -14.13
N GLY A 280 -2.39 -7.04 -13.22
CA GLY A 280 -1.75 -5.73 -13.10
C GLY A 280 -0.98 -5.33 -14.36
N TYR A 281 -0.21 -6.26 -14.94
CA TYR A 281 0.50 -6.06 -16.19
C TYR A 281 -0.47 -5.77 -17.34
N ASN A 282 -1.55 -6.56 -17.46
CA ASN A 282 -2.55 -6.42 -18.52
C ASN A 282 -3.33 -5.11 -18.42
N ALA A 283 -3.66 -4.68 -17.20
CA ALA A 283 -4.31 -3.40 -16.97
C ALA A 283 -3.42 -2.23 -17.41
N LEU A 284 -2.12 -2.30 -17.11
CA LEU A 284 -1.16 -1.29 -17.56
C LEU A 284 -0.96 -1.33 -19.09
N GLN A 285 -0.81 -2.53 -19.66
CA GLN A 285 -0.66 -2.72 -21.11
C GLN A 285 -1.88 -2.18 -21.88
N GLU A 286 -3.09 -2.43 -21.38
CA GLU A 286 -4.32 -1.88 -21.94
C GLU A 286 -4.34 -0.35 -21.86
N LYS A 287 -3.91 0.20 -20.72
CA LYS A 287 -3.82 1.66 -20.57
C LYS A 287 -2.81 2.28 -21.52
N LEU A 288 -1.63 1.69 -21.65
CA LEU A 288 -0.59 2.11 -22.59
C LEU A 288 -1.08 2.06 -24.03
N SER A 289 -1.72 0.96 -24.42
CA SER A 289 -2.29 0.79 -25.76
C SER A 289 -3.38 1.83 -26.05
N GLY A 290 -4.32 2.04 -25.12
CA GLY A 290 -5.38 3.02 -25.26
C GLY A 290 -4.88 4.46 -25.31
N LEU A 291 -3.93 4.83 -24.44
CA LEU A 291 -3.34 6.17 -24.43
C LEU A 291 -2.44 6.42 -25.65
N GLY A 292 -1.68 5.42 -26.08
CA GLY A 292 -0.73 5.53 -27.20
C GLY A 292 -1.33 5.27 -28.58
N LYS A 293 -2.61 4.89 -28.67
CA LYS A 293 -3.31 4.58 -29.93
C LYS A 293 -3.20 5.76 -30.89
N ARG A 294 -2.74 5.50 -32.12
CA ARG A 294 -2.72 6.52 -33.19
C ARG A 294 -4.10 6.67 -33.80
N ASN A 295 -4.41 7.86 -34.31
CA ASN A 295 -5.63 8.07 -35.11
C ASN A 295 -5.67 7.09 -36.28
N SER A 296 -6.84 6.50 -36.49
CA SER A 296 -7.15 5.76 -37.70
C SER A 296 -7.37 6.72 -38.87
N VAL A 297 -7.14 6.22 -40.08
CA VAL A 297 -7.32 6.96 -41.33
C VAL A 297 -8.26 6.15 -42.21
N VAL A 298 -9.40 6.73 -42.56
CA VAL A 298 -10.40 6.13 -43.46
C VAL A 298 -10.60 7.07 -44.63
N GLY A 299 -10.41 6.57 -45.85
CA GLY A 299 -10.54 7.39 -47.07
C GLY A 299 -9.58 8.58 -47.13
N GLY A 300 -8.40 8.49 -46.49
CA GLY A 300 -7.42 9.58 -46.42
C GLY A 300 -7.73 10.64 -45.35
N VAL A 301 -8.82 10.49 -44.59
CA VAL A 301 -9.24 11.42 -43.54
C VAL A 301 -8.99 10.81 -42.16
N SER A 302 -8.35 11.57 -41.28
CA SER A 302 -8.15 11.18 -39.88
C SER A 302 -9.50 11.10 -39.16
N GLN A 303 -9.71 10.05 -38.38
CA GLN A 303 -10.97 9.84 -37.64
C GLN A 303 -10.96 10.46 -36.24
N ASP A 304 -9.87 11.13 -35.85
CA ASP A 304 -9.70 11.77 -34.54
C ASP A 304 -9.98 10.84 -33.34
N ASP A 305 -9.70 9.54 -33.51
CA ASP A 305 -9.96 8.47 -32.54
C ASP A 305 -8.70 7.95 -31.81
N GLY A 306 -7.63 8.74 -31.82
CA GLY A 306 -6.37 8.45 -31.14
C GLY A 306 -6.43 8.72 -29.64
N GLY A 307 -5.50 8.09 -28.93
CA GLY A 307 -5.33 8.25 -27.50
C GLY A 307 -4.67 9.59 -27.13
N ALA A 308 -4.82 9.98 -25.87
CA ALA A 308 -4.28 11.24 -25.35
C ALA A 308 -2.75 11.37 -25.46
N LEU A 309 -2.04 10.25 -25.59
CA LEU A 309 -0.59 10.15 -25.74
C LEU A 309 -0.20 9.58 -27.12
N ALA A 310 -1.08 9.72 -28.12
CA ALA A 310 -0.79 9.32 -29.49
C ALA A 310 0.53 9.95 -29.97
N GLY A 311 1.48 9.10 -30.36
CA GLY A 311 2.78 9.57 -30.83
C GLY A 311 3.77 9.97 -29.72
N ASP A 312 3.39 9.96 -28.45
CA ASP A 312 4.30 10.28 -27.34
C ASP A 312 5.41 9.24 -27.18
N SER A 313 6.65 9.72 -27.03
CA SER A 313 7.84 8.87 -26.93
C SER A 313 7.97 8.13 -25.60
N VAL A 314 7.51 8.71 -24.50
CA VAL A 314 7.63 8.13 -23.15
C VAL A 314 6.70 6.92 -23.03
N THR A 315 5.48 7.04 -23.57
CA THR A 315 4.51 5.93 -23.63
C THR A 315 5.09 4.73 -24.38
N ARG A 316 5.74 4.96 -25.53
CA ARG A 316 6.42 3.90 -26.29
C ARG A 316 7.62 3.32 -25.54
N ALA A 317 8.42 4.16 -24.87
CA ALA A 317 9.57 3.71 -24.10
C ALA A 317 9.16 2.76 -22.96
N ILE A 318 8.09 3.08 -22.24
CA ILE A 318 7.54 2.23 -21.18
C ILE A 318 7.03 0.90 -21.74
N SER A 319 6.26 0.93 -22.84
CA SER A 319 5.77 -0.29 -23.49
C SER A 319 6.93 -1.20 -23.92
N ASN A 320 7.97 -0.63 -24.53
CA ASN A 320 9.15 -1.39 -24.96
C ASN A 320 9.93 -1.93 -23.75
N PHE A 321 10.07 -1.15 -22.69
CA PHE A 321 10.72 -1.60 -21.45
C PHE A 321 9.98 -2.81 -20.85
N MET A 322 8.65 -2.73 -20.75
CA MET A 322 7.84 -3.84 -20.24
C MET A 322 7.98 -5.09 -21.11
N THR A 323 7.80 -4.97 -22.43
CA THR A 323 7.91 -6.12 -23.32
C THR A 323 9.31 -6.73 -23.26
N ASN A 324 10.37 -5.93 -23.35
CA ASN A 324 11.74 -6.42 -23.29
C ASN A 324 12.03 -7.18 -21.99
N LEU A 325 11.54 -6.70 -20.84
CA LEU A 325 11.82 -7.34 -19.57
C LEU A 325 11.03 -8.65 -19.37
N ILE A 326 9.83 -8.74 -19.95
CA ILE A 326 9.04 -9.97 -19.94
C ILE A 326 9.62 -11.01 -20.90
N THR A 327 10.17 -10.58 -22.05
CA THR A 327 10.65 -11.49 -23.09
C THR A 327 12.08 -11.96 -22.93
N ASN A 328 12.91 -11.19 -22.22
CA ASN A 328 14.30 -11.56 -22.00
C ASN A 328 14.45 -12.46 -20.77
N PRO A 329 15.46 -13.35 -20.75
CA PRO A 329 15.80 -14.11 -19.57
C PRO A 329 16.10 -13.19 -18.39
N GLY A 330 15.68 -13.58 -17.19
CA GLY A 330 15.89 -12.82 -15.97
C GLY A 330 15.82 -13.69 -14.71
N GLY A 331 16.05 -13.09 -13.55
CA GLY A 331 16.08 -13.80 -12.27
C GLY A 331 17.35 -14.64 -12.06
N THR A 332 17.41 -15.32 -10.92
CA THR A 332 18.54 -16.18 -10.53
C THR A 332 18.26 -17.66 -10.75
N SER A 333 17.17 -17.97 -11.45
CA SER A 333 16.79 -19.35 -11.77
C SER A 333 17.77 -19.95 -12.77
N THR A 334 18.28 -21.14 -12.46
CA THR A 334 19.14 -21.95 -13.32
C THR A 334 18.36 -22.96 -14.16
N THR A 335 17.06 -23.13 -13.88
CA THR A 335 16.18 -24.09 -14.59
C THR A 335 15.25 -23.40 -15.58
N TYR A 336 14.59 -22.34 -15.12
CA TYR A 336 13.66 -21.55 -15.93
C TYR A 336 14.31 -20.23 -16.31
N SER A 337 14.38 -19.93 -17.60
CA SER A 337 14.94 -18.66 -18.08
C SER A 337 13.89 -17.57 -18.19
N THR A 338 12.64 -17.93 -18.51
CA THR A 338 11.55 -16.97 -18.77
C THR A 338 10.23 -17.43 -18.15
N ILE A 339 9.31 -16.50 -17.91
CA ILE A 339 7.97 -16.83 -17.40
C ILE A 339 7.14 -17.66 -18.37
N PHE A 340 7.52 -17.69 -19.65
CA PHE A 340 6.85 -18.51 -20.66
C PHE A 340 7.07 -20.01 -20.42
N GLU A 341 8.22 -20.38 -19.86
CA GLU A 341 8.52 -21.75 -19.45
C GLU A 341 7.71 -22.17 -18.22
N LEU A 342 7.15 -21.21 -17.48
CA LEU A 342 6.23 -21.45 -16.38
C LEU A 342 4.76 -21.56 -16.84
N GLY A 343 4.47 -21.52 -18.13
CA GLY A 343 3.09 -21.58 -18.64
C GLY A 343 2.40 -20.22 -18.76
N VAL A 344 3.12 -19.10 -18.60
CA VAL A 344 2.60 -17.79 -19.02
C VAL A 344 2.62 -17.72 -20.56
N LYS A 345 1.59 -17.13 -21.18
CA LYS A 345 1.51 -16.93 -22.64
C LYS A 345 1.29 -15.45 -22.93
N MET A 346 1.87 -14.96 -24.02
CA MET A 346 1.65 -13.59 -24.51
C MET A 346 0.92 -13.60 -25.85
N ASP A 347 -0.10 -12.77 -25.99
CA ASP A 347 -0.84 -12.59 -27.24
C ASP A 347 -0.17 -11.56 -28.18
N ASN A 348 -0.73 -11.38 -29.38
CA ASN A 348 -0.22 -10.42 -30.37
C ASN A 348 -0.42 -8.94 -29.96
N LYS A 349 -1.16 -8.66 -28.90
CA LYS A 349 -1.35 -7.32 -28.31
C LYS A 349 -0.42 -7.11 -27.10
N GLY A 350 0.42 -8.09 -26.79
CA GLY A 350 1.34 -8.07 -25.66
C GLY A 350 0.66 -8.30 -24.32
N LYS A 351 -0.59 -8.79 -24.27
CA LYS A 351 -1.28 -9.19 -23.03
C LYS A 351 -0.86 -10.60 -22.62
N LEU A 352 -0.77 -10.83 -21.30
CA LEU A 352 -0.39 -12.09 -20.69
C LEU A 352 -1.60 -12.92 -20.27
N SER A 353 -1.45 -14.25 -20.26
CA SER A 353 -2.41 -15.20 -19.73
C SER A 353 -1.69 -16.36 -19.06
N LEU A 354 -2.35 -17.03 -18.10
CA LEU A 354 -1.77 -18.13 -17.34
C LEU A 354 -2.38 -19.47 -17.76
N ASP A 355 -1.54 -20.40 -18.19
CA ASP A 355 -1.88 -21.81 -18.30
C ASP A 355 -1.67 -22.46 -16.92
N LYS A 356 -2.75 -22.58 -16.15
CA LYS A 356 -2.72 -23.01 -14.74
C LYS A 356 -2.15 -24.42 -14.57
N ASP A 357 -2.45 -25.32 -15.50
CA ASP A 357 -1.99 -26.71 -15.44
C ASP A 357 -0.46 -26.76 -15.66
N LYS A 358 0.05 -26.09 -16.70
CA LYS A 358 1.50 -25.98 -16.94
C LYS A 358 2.23 -25.27 -15.82
N PHE A 359 1.63 -24.24 -15.24
CA PHE A 359 2.20 -23.54 -14.10
C PHE A 359 2.28 -24.46 -12.88
N GLY A 360 1.22 -25.23 -12.61
CA GLY A 360 1.21 -26.25 -11.56
C GLY A 360 2.33 -27.28 -11.75
N GLU A 361 2.51 -27.80 -12.96
CA GLU A 361 3.59 -28.73 -13.29
C GLU A 361 4.99 -28.13 -13.07
N ALA A 362 5.18 -26.85 -13.42
CA ALA A 362 6.45 -26.16 -13.20
C ALA A 362 6.77 -25.97 -11.71
N VAL A 363 5.76 -25.58 -10.92
CA VAL A 363 5.88 -25.47 -9.45
C VAL A 363 6.22 -26.82 -8.83
N ASP A 364 5.60 -27.90 -9.31
CA ASP A 364 5.83 -29.26 -8.81
C ASP A 364 7.22 -29.79 -9.13
N LYS A 365 7.72 -29.45 -10.32
CA LYS A 365 9.04 -29.87 -10.76
C LYS A 365 10.15 -29.17 -9.99
N ASN A 366 10.09 -27.84 -9.88
CA ASN A 366 11.12 -27.10 -9.16
C ASN A 366 10.65 -25.74 -8.64
N PHE A 367 9.98 -25.78 -7.50
CA PHE A 367 9.43 -24.61 -6.84
C PHE A 367 10.45 -23.49 -6.58
N ASP A 368 11.63 -23.82 -6.05
CA ASP A 368 12.62 -22.82 -5.68
C ASP A 368 13.09 -22.04 -6.91
N GLN A 369 13.08 -22.67 -8.08
CA GLN A 369 13.42 -22.04 -9.36
C GLN A 369 12.28 -21.16 -9.89
N VAL A 370 11.02 -21.53 -9.66
CA VAL A 370 9.87 -20.64 -9.92
C VAL A 370 9.96 -19.38 -9.05
N ALA A 371 10.24 -19.55 -7.76
CA ALA A 371 10.40 -18.45 -6.83
C ALA A 371 11.61 -17.57 -7.16
N ALA A 372 12.74 -18.15 -7.59
CA ALA A 372 13.95 -17.44 -8.00
C ALA A 372 13.78 -16.63 -9.30
N LEU A 373 12.91 -17.07 -10.21
CA LEU A 373 12.61 -16.35 -11.45
C LEU A 373 11.69 -15.14 -11.19
N LEU A 374 10.66 -15.34 -10.36
CA LEU A 374 9.60 -14.34 -10.15
C LEU A 374 9.88 -13.37 -9.01
N GLY A 375 10.43 -13.88 -7.91
CA GLY A 375 10.65 -13.17 -6.65
C GLY A 375 12.12 -12.95 -6.31
N GLY A 376 12.36 -12.36 -5.14
CA GLY A 376 13.70 -11.94 -4.71
C GLY A 376 14.14 -10.64 -5.38
N ASP A 377 15.31 -10.14 -4.97
CA ASP A 377 15.82 -8.81 -5.37
C ASP A 377 16.18 -8.70 -6.86
N GLU A 378 16.50 -9.83 -7.48
CA GLU A 378 16.84 -9.98 -8.90
C GLU A 378 15.71 -10.61 -9.73
N GLY A 379 14.62 -11.02 -9.08
CA GLY A 379 13.46 -11.60 -9.76
C GLY A 379 12.75 -10.59 -10.66
N LEU A 380 11.86 -11.12 -11.51
CA LEU A 380 11.08 -10.32 -12.45
C LEU A 380 10.30 -9.19 -11.77
N ALA A 381 9.65 -9.46 -10.63
CA ALA A 381 8.86 -8.46 -9.92
C ALA A 381 9.72 -7.27 -9.43
N ALA A 382 10.87 -7.56 -8.83
CA ALA A 382 11.78 -6.52 -8.33
C ALA A 382 12.39 -5.72 -9.49
N THR A 383 12.75 -6.38 -10.58
CA THR A 383 13.37 -5.72 -11.75
C THR A 383 12.37 -4.82 -12.48
N LEU A 384 11.12 -5.25 -12.66
CA LEU A 384 10.03 -4.40 -13.17
C LEU A 384 9.79 -3.22 -12.25
N THR A 385 9.70 -3.46 -10.93
CA THR A 385 9.48 -2.40 -9.94
C THR A 385 10.55 -1.32 -10.04
N LYS A 386 11.83 -1.71 -10.00
CA LYS A 386 12.97 -0.80 -10.09
C LYS A 386 12.91 0.03 -11.37
N GLY A 387 12.73 -0.61 -12.52
CA GLY A 387 12.71 0.08 -13.81
C GLY A 387 11.48 0.96 -14.04
N LEU A 388 10.29 0.55 -13.60
CA LEU A 388 9.07 1.36 -13.73
C LEU A 388 9.08 2.57 -12.79
N LYS A 389 9.62 2.43 -11.57
CA LYS A 389 9.78 3.55 -10.63
C LYS A 389 10.69 4.65 -11.16
N GLU A 390 11.65 4.34 -12.03
CA GLU A 390 12.49 5.36 -12.70
C GLU A 390 11.68 6.34 -13.56
N TYR A 391 10.53 5.90 -14.10
CA TYR A 391 9.64 6.77 -14.87
C TYR A 391 8.76 7.65 -13.98
N THR A 392 8.32 7.14 -12.83
CA THR A 392 7.33 7.78 -11.95
C THR A 392 7.93 8.58 -10.78
N LYS A 393 9.21 8.35 -10.44
CA LYS A 393 9.90 9.04 -9.34
C LYS A 393 9.95 10.56 -9.53
N SER A 394 10.20 11.27 -8.42
CA SER A 394 10.47 12.71 -8.47
C SER A 394 11.67 13.00 -9.39
N GLY A 395 11.50 13.95 -10.32
CA GLY A 395 12.50 14.24 -11.36
C GLY A 395 12.67 13.15 -12.43
N GLY A 396 11.83 12.10 -12.42
CA GLY A 396 11.80 11.06 -13.44
C GLY A 396 11.26 11.55 -14.79
N MET A 397 11.20 10.66 -15.79
CA MET A 397 10.84 11.02 -17.16
C MET A 397 9.42 11.61 -17.28
N LEU A 398 8.44 11.06 -16.54
CA LEU A 398 7.07 11.58 -16.57
C LEU A 398 6.98 12.97 -15.92
N ALA A 399 7.70 13.20 -14.81
CA ALA A 399 7.76 14.51 -14.17
C ALA A 399 8.36 15.56 -15.12
N LYS A 400 9.50 15.27 -15.75
CA LYS A 400 10.11 16.15 -16.74
C LYS A 400 9.18 16.45 -17.91
N ARG A 401 8.47 15.44 -18.42
CA ARG A 401 7.50 15.62 -19.50
C ARG A 401 6.33 16.53 -19.08
N THR A 402 5.81 16.35 -17.87
CA THR A 402 4.78 17.22 -17.28
C THR A 402 5.27 18.67 -17.16
N ASP A 403 6.50 18.89 -16.70
CA ASP A 403 7.08 20.22 -16.55
C ASP A 403 7.20 20.94 -17.90
N THR A 404 7.67 20.24 -18.94
CA THR A 404 7.73 20.78 -20.31
C THR A 404 6.35 21.17 -20.82
N LEU A 405 5.33 20.32 -20.66
CA LEU A 405 3.97 20.62 -21.11
C LEU A 405 3.36 21.82 -20.36
N ASN A 406 3.62 21.93 -19.04
CA ASN A 406 3.20 23.09 -18.26
C ASN A 406 3.90 24.38 -18.70
N SER A 407 5.18 24.30 -19.05
CA SER A 407 5.93 25.42 -19.63
C SER A 407 5.35 25.83 -20.99
N ASP A 408 5.02 24.86 -21.84
CA ASP A 408 4.38 25.10 -23.14
C ASP A 408 3.01 25.78 -22.96
N LEU A 409 2.19 25.34 -21.99
CA LEU A 409 0.91 25.98 -21.68
C LEU A 409 1.07 27.44 -21.24
N ARG A 410 2.07 27.74 -20.40
CA ARG A 410 2.37 29.13 -20.00
C ARG A 410 2.77 29.99 -21.20
N SER A 411 3.65 29.46 -22.06
CA SER A 411 4.07 30.14 -23.29
C SER A 411 2.91 30.38 -24.27
N LEU A 412 2.02 29.39 -24.44
CA LEU A 412 0.83 29.51 -25.27
C LEU A 412 -0.17 30.52 -24.70
N SER A 413 -0.33 30.56 -23.37
CA SER A 413 -1.19 31.54 -22.69
C SER A 413 -0.66 32.96 -22.87
N GLN A 414 0.66 33.15 -22.79
CA GLN A 414 1.29 34.44 -23.09
C GLN A 414 1.08 34.83 -24.56
N LYS A 415 1.26 33.88 -25.49
CA LYS A 415 1.03 34.13 -26.93
C LYS A 415 -0.42 34.50 -27.21
N GLN A 416 -1.38 33.87 -26.53
CA GLN A 416 -2.80 34.20 -26.60
C GLN A 416 -3.06 35.64 -26.13
N ALA A 417 -2.48 36.06 -25.00
CA ALA A 417 -2.59 37.42 -24.50
C ALA A 417 -2.01 38.45 -25.50
N THR A 418 -0.80 38.21 -26.01
CA THR A 418 -0.20 39.08 -27.05
C THR A 418 -1.06 39.13 -28.32
N THR A 419 -1.66 38.01 -28.71
CA THR A 419 -2.56 37.94 -29.88
C THR A 419 -3.83 38.76 -29.66
N ASN A 420 -4.40 38.73 -28.44
CA ASN A 420 -5.56 39.54 -28.08
C ASN A 420 -5.24 41.04 -28.18
N GLU A 421 -4.07 41.48 -27.68
CA GLU A 421 -3.63 42.86 -27.83
C GLU A 421 -3.44 43.27 -29.29
N GLN A 422 -2.92 42.37 -30.13
CA GLN A 422 -2.80 42.61 -31.57
C GLN A 422 -4.16 42.75 -32.27
N LEU A 423 -5.16 41.96 -31.87
CA LEU A 423 -6.52 42.05 -32.41
C LEU A 423 -7.19 43.37 -32.03
N VAL A 424 -6.99 43.88 -30.81
CA VAL A 424 -7.49 45.21 -30.38
C VAL A 424 -6.87 46.32 -31.23
N LYS A 425 -5.55 46.26 -31.49
CA LYS A 425 -4.88 47.22 -32.37
C LYS A 425 -5.38 47.14 -33.81
N TYR A 426 -5.60 45.92 -34.31
CA TYR A 426 -6.15 45.69 -35.64
C TYR A 426 -7.58 46.24 -35.78
N GLU A 427 -8.45 45.99 -34.80
CA GLU A 427 -9.79 46.59 -34.75
C GLU A 427 -9.72 48.11 -34.76
N THR A 428 -8.84 48.71 -33.95
CA THR A 428 -8.66 50.16 -33.88
C THR A 428 -8.25 50.73 -35.25
N ALA A 429 -7.34 50.06 -35.95
CA ALA A 429 -6.90 50.46 -37.28
C ALA A 429 -8.02 50.34 -38.33
N LEU A 430 -8.78 49.23 -38.32
CA LEU A 430 -9.94 49.06 -39.21
C LEU A 430 -11.00 50.13 -38.95
N ARG A 431 -11.34 50.40 -37.68
CA ARG A 431 -12.29 51.47 -37.32
C ARG A 431 -11.83 52.84 -37.81
N ALA A 432 -10.54 53.16 -37.71
CA ALA A 432 -9.99 54.41 -38.25
C ALA A 432 -10.07 54.47 -39.78
N GLN A 433 -9.73 53.38 -40.46
CA GLN A 433 -9.77 53.29 -41.93
C GLN A 433 -11.20 53.42 -42.47
N TYR A 434 -12.13 52.63 -41.94
CA TYR A 434 -13.54 52.66 -42.38
C TYR A 434 -14.27 53.90 -41.92
N GLY A 435 -13.94 54.48 -40.76
CA GLY A 435 -14.47 55.77 -40.35
C GLY A 435 -14.03 56.92 -41.29
N SER A 436 -12.77 56.87 -41.75
CA SER A 436 -12.27 57.84 -42.75
C SER A 436 -12.96 57.68 -44.11
N LEU A 437 -13.22 56.43 -44.51
CA LEU A 437 -13.98 56.12 -45.73
C LEU A 437 -15.43 56.62 -45.64
N ASP A 438 -16.11 56.40 -44.51
CA ASP A 438 -17.48 56.90 -44.27
C ASP A 438 -17.54 58.42 -44.41
N ALA A 439 -16.58 59.14 -43.79
CA ALA A 439 -16.48 60.59 -43.91
C ALA A 439 -16.20 61.08 -45.36
N LEU A 440 -15.40 60.34 -46.13
CA LEU A 440 -15.14 60.65 -47.53
C LEU A 440 -16.40 60.45 -48.38
N LEU A 441 -17.13 59.36 -48.15
CA LEU A 441 -18.38 59.05 -48.86
C LEU A 441 -19.47 60.09 -48.56
N VAL A 442 -19.59 60.54 -47.31
CA VAL A 442 -20.49 61.65 -46.95
C VAL A 442 -20.12 62.92 -47.73
N LYS A 443 -18.83 63.29 -47.78
CA LYS A 443 -18.38 64.44 -48.56
C LYS A 443 -18.69 64.29 -50.05
N MET A 444 -18.42 63.12 -50.63
CA MET A 444 -18.75 62.83 -52.03
C MET A 444 -20.25 62.91 -52.30
N ASN A 445 -21.10 62.36 -51.42
CA ASN A 445 -22.55 62.43 -51.54
C ASN A 445 -23.04 63.89 -51.48
N ASN A 446 -22.48 64.70 -50.58
CA ASN A 446 -22.80 66.13 -50.50
C ASN A 446 -22.33 66.90 -51.74
N SER A 447 -21.14 66.60 -52.27
CA SER A 447 -20.64 67.20 -53.52
C SER A 447 -21.48 66.80 -54.74
N ALA A 448 -21.90 65.53 -54.82
CA ALA A 448 -22.79 65.05 -55.87
C ALA A 448 -24.15 65.74 -55.80
N ALA A 449 -24.76 65.83 -54.60
CA ALA A 449 -26.02 66.53 -54.40
C ALA A 449 -25.93 68.02 -54.79
N ALA A 450 -24.83 68.69 -54.46
CA ALA A 450 -24.58 70.08 -54.87
C ALA A 450 -24.46 70.23 -56.40
N LEU A 451 -23.78 69.30 -57.07
CA LEU A 451 -23.68 69.28 -58.54
C LEU A 451 -25.03 69.00 -59.21
N THR A 452 -25.83 68.07 -58.67
CA THR A 452 -27.18 67.81 -59.16
C THR A 452 -28.09 69.03 -59.00
N ALA A 453 -28.00 69.75 -57.87
CA ALA A 453 -28.74 70.99 -57.66
C ALA A 453 -28.35 72.08 -58.67
N LEU A 454 -27.07 72.17 -59.07
CA LEU A 454 -26.61 73.08 -60.11
C LEU A 454 -27.14 72.70 -61.51
N GLN A 455 -27.22 71.41 -61.83
CA GLN A 455 -27.80 70.93 -63.10
C GLN A 455 -29.31 71.19 -63.20
N ILE A 456 -30.05 71.08 -62.10
CA ILE A 456 -31.50 71.35 -62.08
C ILE A 456 -31.77 72.86 -62.26
N ASN A 457 -30.91 73.74 -61.74
CA ASN A 457 -31.02 75.19 -61.93
C ASN A 457 -30.52 75.70 -63.30
N SER A 458 -30.06 74.81 -64.18
CA SER A 458 -29.50 75.14 -65.50
C SER A 458 -30.42 74.73 -66.68
N ASN A 459 -31.62 74.22 -66.40
CA ASN A 459 -32.74 74.04 -67.34
C ASN A 459 -33.87 74.99 -66.95
#